data_AF-A0A7S4IQ57-F1
#
_entry.id   AF-A0A7S4IQ57-F1
#
_cell.length_a   1.000
_cell.length_b   1.000
_cell.length_c   1.000
_cell.angle_alpha   90.00
_cell.angle_beta   90.00
_cell.angle_gamma   90.00
#
_symmetry.space_group_name_H-M   'P 1'
#
loop_
_entity.id
_entity.type
_entity.pdbx_description
1 polymer ?
#
loop_
_entity_poly.entity_id
_entity_poly.type
_entity_poly.pdbx_seq_one_letter_code
_entity_poly.pdbx_strand_id
1 'polypeptide(L)'
;ALASRRRAVSASGVSVQWGAWAEVGMAARGAASERMAAIEAASGFGRVGLALGLEALHWMVLPRAASSVAVLPVRWDRMLGGGATAPSLLSVMAPEAPQRVAPPERHMSTASLGTVLQMVRSTAGGAVDADAPLMEAGVDSLGAVELRNQLQRSAGGGATLPSTVVFDHPTARQLALHLQGDGAIDPRAERRADARLQAVSDAEVWLSGVSAALPSGVASVGALHIASLCGRNLLRVIPASRWDVEQAARDLQGSAPEVASRVRHGGFLWGAELFEHGGFGISAAEAAAMDPQQRQLLERGYAALHAASLVRGGLMGATVAVSVGQWASEFAGVLARTPAARSVYASTGFSCSVTCGRVSFALGLQGACASVDTACSASLVAHHTSVRGLQRRECDAALSAGVNMILDPATMRGNATAGFTSVRGRSHTFDVRADGYARGEAIDAVACRLEVGRGVTTAGSAVRQDGRSASLTAPNGQAQRGVLVAAWADARLVAAKSAAALEAHGTGTALGDPIEAGAVAAVLCIGEASGGWCGGRPVAVGSLKANAGHTEPGAGLAGALKLAVQLGGRRTAPNAQLRVLNPHAGPCFHRTSIKLPVGPPPPNYCGGAVSLRHAGGHAQ
;
A
#
# COMPACT_ATOMS: atom_id res chain seq x y z
N ALA A 1 -29.80 19.01 27.46
CA ALA A 1 -30.10 17.58 27.67
C ALA A 1 -30.69 17.28 29.06
N LEU A 2 -29.95 17.52 30.16
CA LEU A 2 -30.43 17.19 31.51
C LEU A 2 -31.71 17.94 31.92
N ALA A 3 -31.79 19.25 31.69
CA ALA A 3 -32.98 20.04 32.04
C ALA A 3 -34.24 19.59 31.27
N SER A 4 -34.11 19.30 29.98
CA SER A 4 -35.21 18.76 29.15
C SER A 4 -35.68 17.38 29.65
N ARG A 5 -34.74 16.50 30.05
CA ARG A 5 -35.07 15.19 30.65
C ARG A 5 -35.84 15.34 31.96
N ARG A 6 -35.47 16.30 32.82
CA ARG A 6 -36.18 16.58 34.08
C ARG A 6 -37.62 17.04 33.82
N ARG A 7 -37.82 17.92 32.84
CA ARG A 7 -39.17 18.39 32.49
C ARG A 7 -40.06 17.32 31.89
N ALA A 8 -39.49 16.39 31.12
CA ALA A 8 -40.22 15.24 30.57
C ALA A 8 -40.79 14.31 31.66
N VAL A 9 -40.25 14.36 32.88
CA VAL A 9 -40.75 13.62 34.05
C VAL A 9 -41.39 14.55 35.09
N SER A 10 -41.92 15.70 34.65
CA SER A 10 -42.60 16.70 35.49
C SER A 10 -41.75 17.30 36.62
N ALA A 11 -40.42 17.22 36.53
CA ALA A 11 -39.50 17.84 37.48
C ALA A 11 -38.95 19.18 36.94
N SER A 12 -38.76 20.15 37.83
CA SER A 12 -38.22 21.46 37.49
C SER A 12 -36.76 21.38 37.04
N GLY A 13 -36.43 22.13 35.98
CA GLY A 13 -35.08 22.28 35.46
C GLY A 13 -35.02 23.27 34.30
N VAL A 14 -34.03 24.16 34.32
CA VAL A 14 -33.71 25.12 33.25
C VAL A 14 -32.20 25.01 33.02
N SER A 15 -31.79 24.84 31.76
CA SER A 15 -30.40 24.96 31.34
C SER A 15 -30.20 26.31 30.66
N VAL A 16 -29.20 27.08 31.08
CA VAL A 16 -28.94 28.40 30.50
C VAL A 16 -27.63 28.38 29.75
N GLN A 17 -27.65 28.82 28.50
CA GLN A 17 -26.47 29.03 27.67
C GLN A 17 -26.18 30.52 27.61
N TRP A 18 -25.19 30.97 28.38
CA TRP A 18 -24.79 32.37 28.45
C TRP A 18 -23.82 32.72 27.33
N GLY A 19 -24.10 33.83 26.61
CA GLY A 19 -23.11 34.50 25.79
C GLY A 19 -21.99 35.16 26.61
N ALA A 20 -21.03 35.78 25.93
CA ALA A 20 -19.94 36.50 26.60
C ALA A 20 -20.47 37.69 27.42
N TRP A 21 -19.98 37.87 28.65
CA TRP A 21 -20.39 38.97 29.53
C TRP A 21 -19.54 40.23 29.31
N ALA A 22 -20.17 41.40 29.41
CA ALA A 22 -19.52 42.68 29.11
C ALA A 22 -18.64 43.19 30.27
N GLU A 23 -19.11 43.07 31.51
CA GLU A 23 -18.51 43.73 32.67
C GLU A 23 -17.62 42.81 33.54
N VAL A 24 -17.76 41.49 33.43
CA VAL A 24 -17.06 40.50 34.27
C VAL A 24 -16.68 39.24 33.49
N GLY A 25 -15.65 38.50 33.96
CA GLY A 25 -15.20 37.23 33.37
C GLY A 25 -14.03 37.34 32.39
N MET A 26 -13.68 36.23 31.74
CA MET A 26 -12.48 36.14 30.87
C MET A 26 -12.55 37.03 29.62
N ALA A 27 -13.75 37.40 29.16
CA ALA A 27 -13.97 38.26 28.00
C ALA A 27 -13.88 39.78 28.32
N ALA A 28 -13.83 40.15 29.60
CA ALA A 28 -13.85 41.55 30.06
C ALA A 28 -12.45 42.11 30.39
N ARG A 29 -11.35 41.37 30.15
CA ARG A 29 -9.99 41.75 30.57
C ARG A 29 -9.00 41.82 29.40
N GLY A 30 -8.21 42.90 29.34
CA GLY A 30 -7.03 43.04 28.47
C GLY A 30 -7.28 42.75 26.98
N ALA A 31 -6.31 42.11 26.32
CA ALA A 31 -6.37 41.76 24.90
C ALA A 31 -7.57 40.87 24.52
N ALA A 32 -8.20 40.18 25.47
CA ALA A 32 -9.41 39.40 25.21
C ALA A 32 -10.64 40.31 25.00
N SER A 33 -10.70 41.48 25.65
CA SER A 33 -11.78 42.45 25.45
C SER A 33 -11.71 43.13 24.09
N GLU A 34 -10.50 43.48 23.64
CA GLU A 34 -10.26 44.07 22.31
C GLU A 34 -10.55 43.06 21.19
N ARG A 35 -10.13 41.79 21.35
CA ARG A 35 -10.49 40.70 20.43
C ARG A 35 -11.99 40.48 20.40
N MET A 36 -12.68 40.54 21.54
CA MET A 36 -14.13 40.38 21.58
C MET A 36 -14.82 41.54 20.88
N ALA A 37 -14.37 42.79 21.06
CA ALA A 37 -14.89 43.95 20.34
C ALA A 37 -14.71 43.83 18.81
N ALA A 38 -13.60 43.23 18.35
CA ALA A 38 -13.38 42.93 16.94
C ALA A 38 -14.33 41.84 16.40
N ILE A 39 -14.60 40.80 17.21
CA ILE A 39 -15.58 39.76 16.88
C ILE A 39 -16.99 40.35 16.84
N GLU A 40 -17.37 41.19 17.82
CA GLU A 40 -18.66 41.90 17.85
C GLU A 40 -18.85 42.74 16.58
N ALA A 41 -17.80 43.43 16.13
CA ALA A 41 -17.82 44.25 14.92
C ALA A 41 -17.97 43.43 13.63
N ALA A 42 -17.43 42.20 13.59
CA ALA A 42 -17.42 41.34 12.41
C ALA A 42 -18.60 40.35 12.34
N SER A 43 -19.11 39.85 13.47
CA SER A 43 -20.14 38.80 13.49
C SER A 43 -21.53 39.27 13.90
N GLY A 44 -21.65 40.47 14.50
CA GLY A 44 -22.92 41.00 15.01
C GLY A 44 -23.41 40.36 16.31
N PHE A 45 -22.65 39.45 16.93
CA PHE A 45 -22.95 38.90 18.25
C PHE A 45 -22.39 39.83 19.32
N GLY A 46 -23.24 40.37 20.20
CA GLY A 46 -22.85 41.27 21.27
C GLY A 46 -22.59 40.57 22.60
N ARG A 47 -22.05 41.33 23.57
CA ARG A 47 -21.89 40.90 24.97
C ARG A 47 -23.12 41.17 25.84
N VAL A 48 -23.42 40.23 26.73
CA VAL A 48 -24.48 40.32 27.74
C VAL A 48 -24.04 41.31 28.83
N GLY A 49 -24.76 42.43 28.94
CA GLY A 49 -24.61 43.37 30.05
C GLY A 49 -25.41 42.94 31.28
N LEU A 50 -25.09 43.50 32.45
CA LEU A 50 -25.75 43.16 33.72
C LEU A 50 -27.27 43.33 33.70
N ALA A 51 -27.78 44.39 33.06
CA ALA A 51 -29.22 44.64 32.94
C ALA A 51 -29.94 43.53 32.15
N LEU A 52 -29.40 43.18 30.98
CA LEU A 52 -29.93 42.09 30.14
C LEU A 52 -29.82 40.73 30.84
N GLY A 53 -28.73 40.51 31.57
CA GLY A 53 -28.51 39.30 32.36
C GLY A 53 -29.55 39.13 33.47
N LEU A 54 -29.86 40.20 34.21
CA LEU A 54 -30.87 40.20 35.27
C LEU A 54 -32.28 40.01 34.73
N GLU A 55 -32.63 40.66 33.61
CA GLU A 55 -33.90 40.44 32.94
C GLU A 55 -34.03 38.97 32.50
N ALA A 56 -33.01 38.42 31.85
CA ALA A 56 -33.02 37.03 31.41
C ALA A 56 -33.19 36.05 32.59
N LEU A 57 -32.52 36.29 33.73
CA LEU A 57 -32.71 35.51 34.95
C LEU A 57 -34.14 35.60 35.49
N HIS A 58 -34.75 36.79 35.49
CA HIS A 58 -36.14 36.98 35.90
C HIS A 58 -37.11 36.17 35.01
N TRP A 59 -36.92 36.19 33.69
CA TRP A 59 -37.72 35.39 32.77
C TRP A 59 -37.59 33.89 33.01
N MET A 60 -36.41 33.41 33.43
CA MET A 60 -36.12 31.99 33.63
C MET A 60 -36.78 31.39 34.87
N VAL A 61 -37.12 32.19 35.88
CA VAL A 61 -37.81 31.72 37.10
C VAL A 61 -39.33 31.68 36.96
N LEU A 62 -39.88 32.20 35.85
CA LEU A 62 -41.31 32.16 35.59
C LEU A 62 -41.78 30.74 35.20
N PRO A 63 -43.01 30.34 35.57
CA PRO A 63 -43.54 28.99 35.31
C PRO A 63 -43.55 28.55 33.84
N ARG A 64 -43.47 29.52 32.91
CA ARG A 64 -43.51 29.30 31.46
C ARG A 64 -42.14 29.32 30.78
N ALA A 65 -41.04 29.49 31.52
CA ALA A 65 -39.71 29.52 30.94
C ALA A 65 -39.40 28.22 30.19
N ALA A 66 -38.68 28.25 29.06
CA ALA A 66 -38.29 27.03 28.32
C ALA A 66 -37.23 26.19 29.08
N SER A 67 -37.13 24.88 28.77
CA SER A 67 -36.21 23.96 29.47
C SER A 67 -34.74 24.24 29.17
N SER A 68 -34.50 24.93 28.06
CA SER A 68 -33.19 25.45 27.67
C SER A 68 -33.41 26.87 27.17
N VAL A 69 -32.63 27.81 27.69
CA VAL A 69 -32.68 29.22 27.28
C VAL A 69 -31.27 29.65 26.90
N ALA A 70 -31.12 30.33 25.78
CA ALA A 70 -29.86 30.96 25.38
C ALA A 70 -30.01 32.48 25.49
N VAL A 71 -29.01 33.16 26.04
CA VAL A 71 -29.00 34.62 26.19
C VAL A 71 -27.83 35.17 25.40
N LEU A 72 -28.15 35.81 24.27
CA LEU A 72 -27.18 36.34 23.34
C LEU A 72 -27.72 37.62 22.69
N PRO A 73 -27.11 38.80 22.91
CA PRO A 73 -27.46 39.99 22.17
C PRO A 73 -27.05 39.86 20.69
N VAL A 74 -27.94 40.24 19.78
CA VAL A 74 -27.69 40.21 18.34
C VAL A 74 -27.91 41.60 17.76
N ARG A 75 -26.91 42.14 17.07
CA ARG A 75 -26.98 43.38 16.30
C ARG A 75 -27.28 43.05 14.84
N TRP A 76 -28.57 43.05 14.49
CA TRP A 76 -29.07 42.62 13.18
C TRP A 76 -28.55 43.45 12.01
N ASP A 77 -28.37 44.75 12.21
CA ASP A 77 -27.78 45.69 11.23
C ASP A 77 -26.36 45.28 10.82
N ARG A 78 -25.58 44.76 11.76
CA ARG A 78 -24.22 44.26 11.54
C ARG A 78 -24.23 42.85 10.95
N MET A 79 -25.07 41.97 11.49
CA MET A 79 -25.13 40.58 11.05
C MET A 79 -25.70 40.41 9.64
N LEU A 80 -26.62 41.29 9.24
CA LEU A 80 -27.20 41.33 7.88
C LEU A 80 -26.51 42.38 6.98
N GLY A 81 -25.49 43.07 7.50
CA GLY A 81 -24.71 44.05 6.74
C GLY A 81 -23.99 43.39 5.57
N GLY A 82 -24.06 44.01 4.39
CA GLY A 82 -23.43 43.46 3.17
C GLY A 82 -24.20 42.31 2.50
N GLY A 83 -25.46 42.06 2.89
CA GLY A 83 -26.31 41.04 2.25
C GLY A 83 -26.15 39.62 2.81
N ALA A 84 -25.54 39.49 3.99
CA ALA A 84 -25.42 38.22 4.69
C ALA A 84 -26.79 37.72 5.21
N THR A 85 -27.01 36.41 5.19
CA THR A 85 -28.22 35.78 5.73
C THR A 85 -28.03 35.39 7.19
N ALA A 86 -29.09 35.54 8.00
CA ALA A 86 -29.05 35.09 9.39
C ALA A 86 -28.81 33.57 9.47
N PRO A 87 -28.01 33.08 10.45
CA PRO A 87 -27.88 31.66 10.71
C PRO A 87 -29.24 31.00 10.93
N SER A 88 -29.39 29.75 10.51
CA SER A 88 -30.66 29.00 10.56
C SER A 88 -31.28 28.92 11.96
N LEU A 89 -30.48 28.98 13.02
CA LEU A 89 -30.96 29.01 14.41
C LEU A 89 -31.61 30.35 14.79
N LEU A 90 -31.25 31.43 14.11
CA LEU A 90 -31.65 32.81 14.41
C LEU A 90 -32.59 33.39 13.35
N SER A 91 -32.77 32.70 12.21
CA SER A 91 -33.56 33.19 11.07
C SER A 91 -35.02 33.49 11.41
N VAL A 92 -35.59 32.80 12.41
CA VAL A 92 -36.96 33.04 12.90
C VAL A 92 -37.11 34.39 13.63
N MET A 93 -36.01 34.95 14.14
CA MET A 93 -35.97 36.22 14.87
C MET A 93 -35.37 37.37 14.04
N ALA A 94 -34.91 37.07 12.82
CA ALA A 94 -34.30 38.06 11.95
C ALA A 94 -35.37 39.00 11.36
N PRO A 95 -35.14 40.33 11.32
CA PRO A 95 -36.01 41.23 10.59
C PRO A 95 -35.98 40.90 9.08
N GLU A 96 -37.12 41.03 8.39
CA GLU A 96 -37.22 40.79 6.95
C GLU A 96 -36.28 41.74 6.17
N ALA A 97 -35.18 41.20 5.65
CA ALA A 97 -34.31 41.90 4.72
C ALA A 97 -34.88 41.81 3.29
N PRO A 98 -34.75 42.86 2.47
CA PRO A 98 -35.30 42.87 1.11
C PRO A 98 -34.69 41.76 0.25
N GLN A 99 -35.55 41.00 -0.41
CA GLN A 99 -35.15 39.97 -1.37
C GLN A 99 -34.28 40.56 -2.48
N ARG A 100 -33.14 39.94 -2.74
CA ARG A 100 -32.40 40.13 -3.99
C ARG A 100 -32.06 38.82 -4.68
N VAL A 101 -32.19 38.95 -5.99
CA VAL A 101 -32.08 37.97 -7.07
C VAL A 101 -30.69 37.33 -7.12
N ALA A 102 -30.66 36.02 -7.39
CA ALA A 102 -29.46 35.23 -7.55
C ALA A 102 -28.52 35.80 -8.64
N PRO A 103 -27.19 35.86 -8.41
CA PRO A 103 -26.26 36.21 -9.46
C PRO A 103 -26.04 35.01 -10.40
N PRO A 104 -25.73 35.24 -11.68
CA PRO A 104 -25.37 34.19 -12.62
C PRO A 104 -23.98 33.65 -12.29
N GLU A 105 -23.78 32.36 -12.54
CA GLU A 105 -22.46 31.70 -12.53
C GLU A 105 -21.46 32.51 -13.36
N ARG A 106 -20.41 33.00 -12.70
CA ARG A 106 -19.26 33.63 -13.34
C ARG A 106 -17.98 32.97 -12.85
N HIS A 107 -17.11 32.69 -13.81
CA HIS A 107 -15.84 31.98 -13.65
C HIS A 107 -14.94 32.64 -12.61
N MET A 108 -14.31 31.79 -11.78
CA MET A 108 -13.26 32.18 -10.85
C MET A 108 -12.09 32.82 -11.58
N SER A 109 -11.52 33.89 -11.02
CA SER A 109 -10.27 34.43 -11.54
C SER A 109 -9.13 33.44 -11.27
N THR A 110 -8.35 33.16 -12.32
CA THR A 110 -7.28 32.16 -12.34
C THR A 110 -6.14 32.56 -11.42
N ALA A 111 -6.08 32.01 -10.21
CA ALA A 111 -4.89 32.12 -9.37
C ALA A 111 -3.75 31.31 -10.01
N SER A 112 -2.65 31.97 -10.36
CA SER A 112 -1.47 31.28 -10.88
C SER A 112 -0.77 30.49 -9.76
N LEU A 113 -0.09 29.39 -10.10
CA LEU A 113 0.70 28.61 -9.14
C LEU A 113 1.72 29.48 -8.39
N GLY A 114 2.32 30.47 -9.07
CA GLY A 114 3.26 31.41 -8.45
C GLY A 114 2.61 32.26 -7.35
N THR A 115 1.38 32.70 -7.56
CA THR A 115 0.62 33.49 -6.57
C THR A 115 0.24 32.64 -5.35
N VAL A 116 -0.20 31.41 -5.57
CA VAL A 116 -0.53 30.47 -4.48
C VAL A 116 0.72 30.15 -3.66
N LEU A 117 1.85 29.86 -4.32
CA LEU A 117 3.12 29.63 -3.64
C LEU A 117 3.55 30.84 -2.80
N GLN A 118 3.36 32.06 -3.29
CA GLN A 118 3.69 33.26 -2.53
C GLN A 118 2.83 33.42 -1.27
N MET A 119 1.51 33.17 -1.38
CA MET A 119 0.58 33.19 -0.25
C MET A 119 0.91 32.10 0.78
N VAL A 120 1.24 30.89 0.32
CA VAL A 120 1.66 29.80 1.20
C VAL A 120 2.97 30.15 1.92
N ARG A 121 3.96 30.73 1.23
CA ARG A 121 5.21 31.18 1.85
C ARG A 121 4.99 32.25 2.91
N SER A 122 4.09 33.21 2.68
CA SER A 122 3.77 34.24 3.69
C SER A 122 3.10 33.66 4.94
N THR A 123 2.31 32.60 4.78
CA THR A 123 1.59 31.96 5.89
C THR A 123 2.45 30.94 6.64
N ALA A 124 3.30 30.20 5.91
CA ALA A 124 4.09 29.10 6.47
C ALA A 124 5.51 29.51 6.92
N GLY A 125 6.00 30.68 6.51
CA GLY A 125 7.23 31.28 7.03
C GLY A 125 8.55 30.73 6.45
N GLY A 126 8.53 30.08 5.29
CA GLY A 126 9.72 29.44 4.71
C GLY A 126 9.63 29.17 3.21
N ALA A 127 10.64 28.50 2.65
CA ALA A 127 10.61 28.00 1.27
C ALA A 127 9.66 26.80 1.18
N VAL A 128 8.79 26.78 0.17
CA VAL A 128 7.74 25.78 0.01
C VAL A 128 7.84 25.14 -1.37
N ASP A 129 7.85 23.80 -1.40
CA ASP A 129 7.71 22.99 -2.60
C ASP A 129 6.23 22.96 -3.03
N ALA A 130 5.97 23.08 -4.32
CA ALA A 130 4.61 23.13 -4.88
C ALA A 130 3.81 21.85 -4.65
N ASP A 131 4.51 20.72 -4.53
CA ASP A 131 3.92 19.38 -4.41
C ASP A 131 3.99 18.83 -2.97
N ALA A 132 4.60 19.55 -2.02
CA ALA A 132 4.63 19.16 -0.62
C ALA A 132 3.30 19.50 0.10
N PRO A 133 2.85 18.66 1.05
CA PRO A 133 1.71 18.96 1.90
C PRO A 133 1.88 20.29 2.64
N LEU A 134 0.87 21.15 2.60
CA LEU A 134 0.90 22.48 3.21
C LEU A 134 1.18 22.44 4.72
N MET A 135 0.68 21.40 5.40
CA MET A 135 0.90 21.21 6.85
C MET A 135 2.37 20.90 7.16
N GLU A 136 3.05 20.13 6.30
CA GLU A 136 4.49 19.86 6.42
C GLU A 136 5.32 21.12 6.13
N ALA A 137 4.82 21.98 5.25
CA ALA A 137 5.43 23.28 4.95
C ALA A 137 5.27 24.30 6.10
N GLY A 138 4.48 24.00 7.14
CA GLY A 138 4.27 24.86 8.31
C GLY A 138 2.90 25.55 8.39
N VAL A 139 1.96 25.21 7.51
CA VAL A 139 0.57 25.71 7.58
C VAL A 139 -0.16 24.93 8.67
N ASP A 140 -0.31 25.50 9.86
CA ASP A 140 -1.09 24.88 10.94
C ASP A 140 -2.62 25.09 10.75
N SER A 141 -3.44 24.66 11.70
CA SER A 141 -4.91 24.82 11.61
C SER A 141 -5.37 26.28 11.56
N LEU A 142 -4.60 27.24 12.11
CA LEU A 142 -4.90 28.67 12.03
C LEU A 142 -4.41 29.24 10.69
N GLY A 143 -3.22 28.83 10.26
CA GLY A 143 -2.64 29.14 8.96
C GLY A 143 -3.51 28.63 7.82
N ALA A 144 -4.18 27.49 7.95
CA ALA A 144 -5.12 26.98 6.96
C ALA A 144 -6.32 27.93 6.77
N VAL A 145 -6.85 28.48 7.88
CA VAL A 145 -7.95 29.46 7.84
C VAL A 145 -7.47 30.79 7.24
N GLU A 146 -6.26 31.23 7.59
CA GLU A 146 -5.67 32.44 7.05
C GLU A 146 -5.39 32.32 5.56
N LEU A 147 -4.77 31.21 5.13
CA LEU A 147 -4.49 30.91 3.73
C LEU A 147 -5.79 30.87 2.92
N ARG A 148 -6.83 30.18 3.40
CA ARG A 148 -8.16 30.23 2.77
C ARG A 148 -8.67 31.66 2.62
N ASN A 149 -8.55 32.50 3.65
CA ASN A 149 -8.99 33.90 3.59
C ASN A 149 -8.17 34.74 2.61
N GLN A 150 -6.87 34.47 2.47
CA GLN A 150 -6.02 35.12 1.47
C GLN A 150 -6.42 34.67 0.06
N LEU A 151 -6.61 33.37 -0.17
CA LEU A 151 -7.08 32.80 -1.43
C LEU A 151 -8.44 33.38 -1.84
N GLN A 152 -9.40 33.39 -0.91
CA GLN A 152 -10.73 33.99 -1.07
C GLN A 152 -10.68 35.45 -1.53
N ARG A 153 -9.80 36.25 -0.90
CA ARG A 153 -9.60 37.66 -1.25
C ARG A 153 -8.96 37.82 -2.63
N SER A 154 -7.99 36.96 -2.96
CA SER A 154 -7.27 37.01 -4.24
C SER A 154 -8.13 36.56 -5.43
N ALA A 155 -9.05 35.61 -5.22
CA ALA A 155 -9.90 35.06 -6.28
C ALA A 155 -10.98 36.04 -6.78
N GLY A 156 -11.20 37.16 -6.07
CA GLY A 156 -11.87 38.37 -6.58
C GLY A 156 -13.36 38.26 -6.96
N GLY A 157 -13.99 37.09 -6.82
CA GLY A 157 -15.28 36.82 -7.46
C GLY A 157 -16.31 36.14 -6.57
N GLY A 158 -16.66 36.69 -5.41
CA GLY A 158 -17.89 36.38 -4.65
C GLY A 158 -18.18 34.92 -4.22
N ALA A 159 -17.41 33.94 -4.67
CA ALA A 159 -17.60 32.51 -4.41
C ALA A 159 -16.90 32.14 -3.11
N THR A 160 -17.67 31.71 -2.11
CA THR A 160 -17.16 31.31 -0.79
C THR A 160 -16.41 29.98 -0.90
N LEU A 161 -15.09 29.99 -0.69
CA LEU A 161 -14.29 28.78 -0.56
C LEU A 161 -14.70 28.03 0.71
N PRO A 162 -15.00 26.72 0.62
CA PRO A 162 -15.27 25.89 1.79
C PRO A 162 -14.15 25.97 2.82
N SER A 163 -14.50 25.80 4.10
CA SER A 163 -13.50 25.73 5.18
C SER A 163 -12.53 24.55 5.03
N THR A 164 -12.89 23.55 4.23
CA THR A 164 -12.11 22.36 3.92
C THR A 164 -11.16 22.53 2.74
N VAL A 165 -11.19 23.65 1.99
CA VAL A 165 -10.45 23.78 0.71
C VAL A 165 -8.94 23.50 0.82
N VAL A 166 -8.32 23.89 1.94
CA VAL A 166 -6.88 23.65 2.19
C VAL A 166 -6.58 22.18 2.50
N PHE A 167 -7.58 21.43 2.98
CA PHE A 167 -7.50 19.99 3.23
C PHE A 167 -7.87 19.17 1.99
N ASP A 168 -8.88 19.61 1.24
CA ASP A 168 -9.34 18.98 0.00
C ASP A 168 -8.29 19.13 -1.13
N HIS A 169 -7.50 20.20 -1.07
CA HIS A 169 -6.39 20.49 -1.96
C HIS A 169 -5.10 20.72 -1.15
N PRO A 170 -4.47 19.66 -0.61
CA PRO A 170 -3.42 19.76 0.40
C PRO A 170 -2.06 20.26 -0.10
N THR A 171 -1.92 20.65 -1.37
CA THR A 171 -0.67 21.17 -1.97
C THR A 171 -0.92 22.50 -2.69
N ALA A 172 0.12 23.33 -2.81
CA ALA A 172 0.01 24.60 -3.53
C ALA A 172 -0.38 24.39 -5.02
N ARG A 173 0.07 23.29 -5.64
CA ARG A 173 -0.34 22.92 -7.00
C ARG A 173 -1.82 22.58 -7.09
N GLN A 174 -2.33 21.74 -6.19
CA GLN A 174 -3.76 21.37 -6.20
C GLN A 174 -4.66 22.57 -5.93
N LEU A 175 -4.27 23.47 -5.01
CA LEU A 175 -5.01 24.71 -4.79
C LEU A 175 -5.03 25.58 -6.04
N ALA A 176 -3.90 25.74 -6.73
CA ALA A 176 -3.84 26.52 -7.97
C ALA A 176 -4.72 25.91 -9.07
N LEU A 177 -4.69 24.58 -9.26
CA LEU A 177 -5.53 23.87 -10.22
C LEU A 177 -7.02 23.99 -9.89
N HIS A 178 -7.40 23.84 -8.63
CA HIS A 178 -8.78 24.03 -8.18
C HIS A 178 -9.26 25.46 -8.45
N LEU A 179 -8.43 26.46 -8.13
CA LEU A 179 -8.76 27.86 -8.33
C LEU A 179 -8.82 28.28 -9.81
N GLN A 180 -8.19 27.51 -10.70
CA GLN A 180 -8.27 27.69 -12.16
C GLN A 180 -9.53 27.09 -12.78
N GLY A 181 -10.34 26.37 -11.99
CA GLY A 181 -11.53 25.66 -12.48
C GLY A 181 -11.24 24.27 -13.06
N ASP A 182 -9.97 23.87 -13.14
CA ASP A 182 -9.53 22.55 -13.62
C ASP A 182 -9.67 21.44 -12.57
N GLY A 183 -9.96 21.81 -11.31
CA GLY A 183 -10.20 20.87 -10.20
C GLY A 183 -11.68 20.52 -9.95
N ALA A 184 -12.62 21.07 -10.72
CA ALA A 184 -14.02 20.66 -10.65
C ALA A 184 -14.16 19.30 -11.33
N ILE A 185 -14.69 18.31 -10.61
CA ILE A 185 -14.99 17.00 -11.18
C ILE A 185 -16.02 17.20 -12.29
N ASP A 186 -15.64 16.99 -13.56
CA ASP A 186 -16.57 17.05 -14.69
C ASP A 186 -17.62 15.94 -14.54
N PRO A 187 -18.92 16.26 -14.38
CA PRO A 187 -19.97 15.24 -14.25
C PRO A 187 -20.09 14.33 -15.50
N ARG A 188 -19.54 14.75 -16.65
CA ARG A 188 -19.42 13.92 -17.85
C ARG A 188 -18.20 13.00 -17.80
N ALA A 189 -17.13 13.39 -17.10
CA ALA A 189 -15.97 12.54 -16.83
C ALA A 189 -16.33 11.44 -15.81
N GLU A 190 -17.10 11.75 -14.76
CA GLU A 190 -17.67 10.75 -13.84
C GLU A 190 -18.53 9.72 -14.58
N ARG A 191 -19.50 10.18 -15.39
CA ARG A 191 -20.33 9.26 -16.19
C ARG A 191 -19.54 8.43 -17.19
N ARG A 192 -18.42 8.95 -17.72
CA ARG A 192 -17.50 8.20 -18.60
C ARG A 192 -16.60 7.23 -17.82
N ALA A 193 -16.28 7.52 -16.56
CA ALA A 193 -15.56 6.61 -15.66
C ALA A 193 -16.49 5.45 -15.26
N ASP A 194 -17.71 5.75 -14.85
CA ASP A 194 -18.75 4.75 -14.53
C ASP A 194 -19.06 3.83 -15.71
N ALA A 195 -19.18 4.39 -16.93
CA ALA A 195 -19.40 3.59 -18.13
C ALA A 195 -18.18 2.72 -18.51
N ARG A 196 -16.94 3.15 -18.18
CA ARG A 196 -15.72 2.35 -18.40
C ARG A 196 -15.57 1.20 -17.40
N LEU A 197 -16.03 1.38 -16.16
CA LEU A 197 -15.99 0.37 -15.10
C LEU A 197 -16.91 -0.84 -15.39
N GLN A 198 -17.88 -0.72 -16.29
CA GLN A 198 -18.80 -1.81 -16.64
C GLN A 198 -18.27 -2.79 -17.71
N ALA A 199 -17.16 -2.47 -18.38
CA ALA A 199 -16.57 -3.34 -19.40
C ALA A 199 -15.37 -4.11 -18.84
N VAL A 200 -15.57 -5.39 -18.50
CA VAL A 200 -14.46 -6.31 -18.21
C VAL A 200 -13.68 -6.55 -19.50
N SER A 201 -12.41 -6.19 -19.51
CA SER A 201 -11.50 -6.42 -20.63
C SER A 201 -10.68 -7.69 -20.40
N ASP A 202 -10.59 -8.54 -21.41
CA ASP A 202 -9.65 -9.68 -21.44
C ASP A 202 -8.25 -9.26 -21.93
N ALA A 203 -7.93 -7.95 -21.91
CA ALA A 203 -6.65 -7.46 -22.37
C ALA A 203 -5.51 -7.97 -21.48
N GLU A 204 -4.39 -8.28 -22.13
CA GLU A 204 -3.16 -8.67 -21.45
C GLU A 204 -2.60 -7.50 -20.63
N VAL A 205 -2.07 -7.80 -19.45
CA VAL A 205 -1.47 -6.79 -18.57
C VAL A 205 0.04 -6.76 -18.78
N TRP A 206 0.57 -5.63 -19.22
CA TRP A 206 2.00 -5.42 -19.47
C TRP A 206 2.74 -5.08 -18.19
N LEU A 207 3.85 -5.78 -17.94
CA LEU A 207 4.83 -5.40 -16.95
C LEU A 207 5.64 -4.22 -17.50
N SER A 208 5.16 -3.01 -17.25
CA SER A 208 5.63 -1.76 -17.86
C SER A 208 6.88 -1.20 -17.17
N GLY A 209 7.11 -1.55 -15.91
CA GLY A 209 8.30 -1.16 -15.17
C GLY A 209 8.54 -2.13 -14.01
N VAL A 210 9.81 -2.40 -13.71
CA VAL A 210 10.19 -3.41 -12.71
C VAL A 210 11.35 -2.91 -11.85
N SER A 211 11.32 -3.25 -10.57
CA SER A 211 12.42 -3.09 -9.64
C SER A 211 12.52 -4.36 -8.80
N ALA A 212 13.73 -4.90 -8.68
CA ALA A 212 14.00 -6.10 -7.90
C ALA A 212 15.12 -5.83 -6.89
N ALA A 213 14.95 -6.27 -5.66
CA ALA A 213 15.99 -6.27 -4.64
C ALA A 213 16.00 -7.62 -3.96
N LEU A 214 17.10 -8.34 -4.12
CA LEU A 214 17.31 -9.71 -3.68
C LEU A 214 18.67 -9.84 -2.98
N PRO A 215 18.92 -10.97 -2.28
CA PRO A 215 20.11 -11.13 -1.47
C PRO A 215 21.43 -10.94 -2.21
N SER A 216 22.49 -10.64 -1.46
CA SER A 216 23.85 -10.46 -2.00
C SER A 216 23.97 -9.33 -3.03
N GLY A 217 23.22 -8.24 -2.85
CA GLY A 217 23.35 -7.01 -3.65
C GLY A 217 22.69 -7.07 -5.03
N VAL A 218 21.82 -8.04 -5.28
CA VAL A 218 21.05 -8.12 -6.52
C VAL A 218 19.97 -7.04 -6.48
N ALA A 219 20.26 -5.85 -7.00
CA ALA A 219 19.38 -4.67 -6.93
C ALA A 219 18.94 -4.12 -8.29
N SER A 220 19.06 -4.94 -9.35
CA SER A 220 18.65 -4.60 -10.72
C SER A 220 18.27 -5.84 -11.52
N VAL A 221 17.51 -5.64 -12.59
CA VAL A 221 17.11 -6.68 -13.55
C VAL A 221 18.34 -7.37 -14.15
N GLY A 222 19.37 -6.61 -14.50
CA GLY A 222 20.64 -7.15 -15.01
C GLY A 222 21.39 -7.99 -13.98
N ALA A 223 21.45 -7.53 -12.72
CA ALA A 223 22.05 -8.31 -11.64
C ALA A 223 21.28 -9.62 -11.38
N LEU A 224 19.94 -9.59 -11.43
CA LEU A 224 19.10 -10.78 -11.31
C LEU A 224 19.35 -11.76 -12.45
N HIS A 225 19.47 -11.26 -13.68
CA HIS A 225 19.81 -12.07 -14.85
C HIS A 225 21.14 -12.81 -14.64
N ILE A 226 22.20 -12.08 -14.30
CA ILE A 226 23.54 -12.64 -14.10
C ILE A 226 23.55 -13.64 -12.94
N ALA A 227 22.97 -13.28 -11.78
CA ALA A 227 22.92 -14.15 -10.62
C ALA A 227 22.19 -15.46 -10.91
N SER A 228 21.08 -15.39 -11.64
CA SER A 228 20.30 -16.56 -12.05
C SER A 228 21.11 -17.43 -13.02
N LEU A 229 21.62 -16.86 -14.12
CA LEU A 229 22.36 -17.61 -15.14
C LEU A 229 23.61 -18.30 -14.61
N CYS A 230 24.32 -17.67 -13.67
CA CYS A 230 25.50 -18.25 -13.04
C CYS A 230 25.16 -19.34 -12.02
N GLY A 231 23.88 -19.59 -11.72
CA GLY A 231 23.48 -20.50 -10.65
C GLY A 231 24.02 -20.08 -9.29
N ARG A 232 24.20 -18.76 -9.05
CA ARG A 232 24.88 -18.26 -7.86
C ARG A 232 24.04 -18.54 -6.61
N ASN A 233 24.67 -19.09 -5.58
CA ASN A 233 24.09 -19.18 -4.25
C ASN A 233 24.23 -17.82 -3.55
N LEU A 234 23.10 -17.21 -3.19
CA LEU A 234 23.03 -15.89 -2.54
C LEU A 234 22.81 -15.98 -1.03
N LEU A 235 22.78 -17.20 -0.49
CA LEU A 235 22.60 -17.50 0.92
C LEU A 235 23.93 -17.47 1.67
N ARG A 236 23.89 -16.97 2.91
CA ARG A 236 25.03 -16.88 3.81
C ARG A 236 24.63 -17.19 5.25
N VAL A 237 25.62 -17.32 6.13
CA VAL A 237 25.38 -17.33 7.58
C VAL A 237 24.75 -16.00 7.99
N ILE A 238 23.84 -16.03 8.97
CA ILE A 238 23.20 -14.81 9.48
C ILE A 238 24.28 -13.80 9.90
N PRO A 239 24.28 -12.57 9.38
CA PRO A 239 25.28 -11.58 9.72
C PRO A 239 25.07 -11.07 11.15
N ALA A 240 26.16 -10.75 11.84
CA ALA A 240 26.12 -10.16 13.19
C ALA A 240 25.35 -8.82 13.24
N SER A 241 25.24 -8.12 12.11
CA SER A 241 24.40 -6.92 11.98
C SER A 241 22.90 -7.17 12.12
N ARG A 242 22.45 -8.43 12.08
CA ARG A 242 21.07 -8.83 12.38
C ARG A 242 20.96 -9.30 13.83
N TRP A 243 21.71 -10.35 14.18
CA TRP A 243 21.86 -10.85 15.55
C TRP A 243 23.03 -11.83 15.67
N ASP A 244 23.40 -12.19 16.89
CA ASP A 244 24.35 -13.26 17.18
C ASP A 244 23.73 -14.64 16.88
N VAL A 245 24.23 -15.29 15.83
CA VAL A 245 23.77 -16.60 15.37
C VAL A 245 24.07 -17.73 16.36
N GLU A 246 25.17 -17.64 17.11
CA GLU A 246 25.51 -18.64 18.12
C GLU A 246 24.59 -18.50 19.34
N GLN A 247 24.27 -17.27 19.74
CA GLN A 247 23.26 -17.04 20.78
C GLN A 247 21.89 -17.58 20.35
N ALA A 248 21.44 -17.31 19.13
CA ALA A 248 20.17 -17.82 18.64
C ALA A 248 20.11 -19.37 18.61
N ALA A 249 21.23 -20.04 18.32
CA ALA A 249 21.34 -21.49 18.40
C ALA A 249 21.36 -22.00 19.86
N ARG A 250 22.04 -21.28 20.78
CA ARG A 250 22.03 -21.59 22.22
C ARG A 250 20.65 -21.43 22.85
N ASP A 251 19.84 -20.47 22.39
CA ASP A 251 18.47 -20.28 22.87
C ASP A 251 17.56 -21.49 22.56
N LEU A 252 18.01 -22.42 21.70
CA LEU A 252 17.35 -23.69 21.40
C LEU A 252 17.97 -24.88 22.13
N GLN A 253 18.84 -24.64 23.13
CA GLN A 253 19.39 -25.68 24.00
C GLN A 253 18.25 -26.50 24.65
N GLY A 254 18.31 -27.82 24.50
CA GLY A 254 17.24 -28.74 24.91
C GLY A 254 16.36 -29.24 23.74
N SER A 255 16.44 -28.62 22.56
CA SER A 255 15.86 -29.16 21.32
C SER A 255 16.81 -30.16 20.66
N ALA A 256 16.31 -30.96 19.71
CA ALA A 256 17.16 -31.82 18.89
C ALA A 256 18.24 -30.99 18.16
N PRO A 257 19.49 -31.49 18.00
CA PRO A 257 20.60 -30.74 17.39
C PRO A 257 20.30 -30.17 16.00
N GLU A 258 19.44 -30.84 15.24
CA GLU A 258 18.99 -30.39 13.92
C GLU A 258 18.24 -29.07 13.98
N VAL A 259 17.42 -28.83 15.02
CA VAL A 259 16.63 -27.60 15.18
C VAL A 259 17.55 -26.39 15.34
N ALA A 260 18.61 -26.52 16.14
CA ALA A 260 19.62 -25.47 16.31
C ALA A 260 20.43 -25.19 15.03
N SER A 261 20.55 -26.17 14.14
CA SER A 261 21.24 -25.99 12.85
C SER A 261 20.39 -25.19 11.84
N ARG A 262 19.05 -25.26 11.96
CA ARG A 262 18.07 -24.62 11.07
C ARG A 262 17.96 -23.09 11.21
N VAL A 263 18.60 -22.48 12.21
CA VAL A 263 18.56 -21.02 12.45
C VAL A 263 19.81 -20.27 11.96
N ARG A 264 20.70 -20.94 11.22
CA ARG A 264 22.05 -20.42 10.95
C ARG A 264 22.22 -19.65 9.64
N HIS A 265 21.32 -19.78 8.70
CA HIS A 265 21.50 -19.25 7.34
C HIS A 265 20.28 -18.48 6.83
N GLY A 266 20.53 -17.57 5.90
CA GLY A 266 19.49 -16.85 5.17
C GLY A 266 20.07 -16.06 3.99
N GLY A 267 19.17 -15.53 3.15
CA GLY A 267 19.49 -14.57 2.10
C GLY A 267 19.17 -13.16 2.58
N PHE A 268 20.17 -12.27 2.61
CA PHE A 268 20.02 -10.91 3.15
C PHE A 268 20.27 -9.84 2.10
N LEU A 269 19.42 -8.82 2.07
CA LEU A 269 19.61 -7.60 1.30
C LEU A 269 20.83 -6.84 1.79
N TRP A 270 21.42 -6.07 0.87
CA TRP A 270 22.45 -5.10 1.21
C TRP A 270 21.81 -3.76 1.57
N GLY A 271 22.30 -3.12 2.64
CA GLY A 271 21.85 -1.78 3.05
C GLY A 271 20.37 -1.70 3.41
N ALA A 272 19.82 -2.72 4.06
CA ALA A 272 18.40 -2.75 4.45
C ALA A 272 18.02 -1.62 5.42
N GLU A 273 19.01 -1.07 6.13
CA GLU A 273 18.90 0.05 7.04
C GLU A 273 18.92 1.42 6.37
N LEU A 274 19.35 1.49 5.10
CA LEU A 274 19.47 2.75 4.34
C LEU A 274 18.10 3.16 3.80
N PHE A 275 17.85 4.47 3.75
CA PHE A 275 16.61 5.02 3.19
C PHE A 275 16.76 6.53 2.93
N GLU A 276 16.41 6.96 1.72
CA GLU A 276 16.35 8.36 1.33
C GLU A 276 15.02 9.00 1.77
N HIS A 277 14.91 9.34 3.05
CA HIS A 277 13.66 9.82 3.64
C HIS A 277 13.24 11.22 3.14
N GLY A 278 14.21 12.12 2.90
CA GLY A 278 13.96 13.50 2.46
C GLY A 278 13.26 13.55 1.10
N GLY A 279 13.66 12.65 0.20
CA GLY A 279 13.01 12.48 -1.11
C GLY A 279 11.52 12.11 -1.04
N PHE A 280 11.00 11.63 0.09
CA PHE A 280 9.59 11.27 0.25
C PHE A 280 8.84 12.16 1.26
N GLY A 281 9.41 13.29 1.67
CA GLY A 281 8.79 14.17 2.67
C GLY A 281 8.76 13.58 4.09
N ILE A 282 9.56 12.54 4.36
CA ILE A 282 9.56 11.83 5.65
C ILE A 282 10.66 12.42 6.55
N SER A 283 10.29 12.73 7.80
CA SER A 283 11.24 13.23 8.79
C SER A 283 12.20 12.13 9.26
N ALA A 284 13.40 12.50 9.72
CA ALA A 284 14.36 11.53 10.27
C ALA A 284 13.79 10.75 11.48
N ALA A 285 12.98 11.43 12.32
CA ALA A 285 12.34 10.82 13.48
C ALA A 285 11.29 9.77 13.09
N GLU A 286 10.55 10.02 12.01
CA GLU A 286 9.62 9.05 11.45
C GLU A 286 10.36 7.89 10.77
N ALA A 287 11.35 8.19 9.93
CA ALA A 287 12.16 7.18 9.25
C ALA A 287 12.84 6.20 10.23
N ALA A 288 13.31 6.69 11.38
CA ALA A 288 13.89 5.85 12.43
C ALA A 288 12.89 4.87 13.07
N ALA A 289 11.60 5.20 13.07
CA ALA A 289 10.52 4.35 13.56
C ALA A 289 9.91 3.45 12.47
N MET A 290 10.33 3.58 11.21
CA MET A 290 9.78 2.82 10.10
C MET A 290 10.48 1.47 9.89
N ASP A 291 9.65 0.45 9.66
CA ASP A 291 10.07 -0.86 9.16
C ASP A 291 10.88 -0.67 7.87
N PRO A 292 12.10 -1.23 7.79
CA PRO A 292 12.86 -1.35 6.55
C PRO A 292 12.05 -1.77 5.31
N GLN A 293 11.02 -2.62 5.47
CA GLN A 293 10.13 -3.02 4.39
C GLN A 293 9.36 -1.84 3.78
N GLN A 294 8.82 -0.95 4.63
CA GLN A 294 8.11 0.24 4.16
C GLN A 294 9.06 1.22 3.47
N ARG A 295 10.26 1.40 4.05
CA ARG A 295 11.31 2.28 3.53
C ARG A 295 11.77 1.86 2.15
N GLN A 296 12.22 0.62 2.02
CA GLN A 296 12.70 0.08 0.74
C GLN A 296 11.57 0.01 -0.29
N LEU A 297 10.33 -0.26 0.11
CA LEU A 297 9.20 -0.28 -0.81
C LEU A 297 8.90 1.09 -1.42
N LEU A 298 9.08 2.19 -0.68
CA LEU A 298 8.92 3.54 -1.24
C LEU A 298 9.91 3.78 -2.39
N GLU A 299 11.19 3.48 -2.17
CA GLU A 299 12.23 3.64 -3.19
C GLU A 299 12.00 2.70 -4.38
N ARG A 300 11.78 1.41 -4.13
CA ARG A 300 11.67 0.38 -5.18
C ARG A 300 10.34 0.45 -5.91
N GLY A 301 9.26 0.78 -5.21
CA GLY A 301 7.95 1.02 -5.79
C GLY A 301 7.98 2.23 -6.72
N TYR A 302 8.57 3.34 -6.28
CA TYR A 302 8.75 4.50 -7.15
C TYR A 302 9.68 4.21 -8.32
N ALA A 303 10.78 3.46 -8.13
CA ALA A 303 11.66 3.05 -9.22
C ALA A 303 10.92 2.22 -10.29
N ALA A 304 10.03 1.32 -9.88
CA ALA A 304 9.20 0.54 -10.82
C ALA A 304 8.19 1.43 -11.58
N LEU A 305 7.52 2.37 -10.90
CA LEU A 305 6.61 3.33 -11.54
C LEU A 305 7.37 4.25 -12.52
N HIS A 306 8.52 4.76 -12.10
CA HIS A 306 9.38 5.60 -12.92
C HIS A 306 9.86 4.84 -14.17
N ALA A 307 10.24 3.56 -14.04
CA ALA A 307 10.59 2.70 -15.17
C ALA A 307 9.42 2.50 -16.15
N ALA A 308 8.17 2.58 -15.66
CA ALA A 308 6.96 2.58 -16.48
C ALA A 308 6.58 3.96 -17.05
N SER A 309 7.50 4.94 -17.00
CA SER A 309 7.28 6.34 -17.41
C SER A 309 6.21 7.07 -16.60
N LEU A 310 5.91 6.59 -15.39
CA LEU A 310 5.04 7.26 -14.43
C LEU A 310 5.91 8.09 -13.46
N VAL A 311 6.23 9.30 -13.89
CA VAL A 311 7.09 10.24 -13.14
C VAL A 311 6.30 11.02 -12.08
N ARG A 312 7.00 11.53 -11.05
CA ARG A 312 6.36 12.09 -9.84
C ARG A 312 5.32 13.18 -10.13
N GLY A 313 5.62 14.10 -11.05
CA GLY A 313 4.70 15.17 -11.44
C GLY A 313 3.37 14.71 -12.04
N GLY A 314 3.30 13.48 -12.55
CA GLY A 314 2.09 12.87 -13.10
C GLY A 314 1.42 11.82 -12.20
N LEU A 315 1.98 11.56 -11.00
CA LEU A 315 1.41 10.59 -10.05
C LEU A 315 0.39 11.21 -9.10
N MET A 316 0.49 12.52 -8.84
CA MET A 316 -0.43 13.22 -7.94
C MET A 316 -1.86 13.17 -8.49
N GLY A 317 -2.77 12.56 -7.75
CA GLY A 317 -4.16 12.34 -8.16
C GLY A 317 -4.35 11.21 -9.17
N ALA A 318 -3.30 10.49 -9.56
CA ALA A 318 -3.42 9.41 -10.53
C ALA A 318 -4.10 8.19 -9.92
N THR A 319 -4.99 7.56 -10.69
CA THR A 319 -5.69 6.31 -10.32
C THR A 319 -4.75 5.11 -10.51
N VAL A 320 -3.71 5.04 -9.68
CA VAL A 320 -2.76 3.93 -9.62
C VAL A 320 -3.10 3.05 -8.42
N ALA A 321 -3.47 1.80 -8.66
CA ALA A 321 -3.70 0.84 -7.57
C ALA A 321 -2.36 0.38 -6.96
N VAL A 322 -2.32 0.13 -5.65
CA VAL A 322 -1.14 -0.38 -4.93
C VAL A 322 -1.53 -1.65 -4.18
N SER A 323 -0.98 -2.78 -4.60
CA SER A 323 -1.20 -4.09 -3.97
C SER A 323 0.13 -4.67 -3.50
N VAL A 324 0.28 -4.87 -2.19
CA VAL A 324 1.54 -5.31 -1.57
C VAL A 324 1.35 -6.65 -0.87
N GLY A 325 2.01 -7.69 -1.37
CA GLY A 325 2.15 -8.96 -0.68
C GLY A 325 3.13 -8.83 0.48
N GLN A 326 2.63 -9.02 1.69
CA GLN A 326 3.42 -8.99 2.93
C GLN A 326 2.74 -9.86 3.99
N TRP A 327 3.50 -10.27 4.99
CA TRP A 327 2.97 -10.89 6.19
C TRP A 327 3.36 -10.04 7.41
N ALA A 328 3.09 -10.53 8.62
CA ALA A 328 3.37 -9.80 9.84
C ALA A 328 4.80 -9.23 9.88
N SER A 329 4.92 -7.95 10.25
CA SER A 329 6.21 -7.28 10.38
C SER A 329 6.96 -7.75 11.62
N GLU A 330 8.14 -8.33 11.42
CA GLU A 330 9.09 -8.63 12.49
C GLU A 330 9.64 -7.36 13.16
N PHE A 331 9.54 -6.21 12.49
CA PHE A 331 10.07 -4.95 12.98
C PHE A 331 9.34 -4.45 14.23
N ALA A 332 8.10 -4.88 14.48
CA ALA A 332 7.39 -4.55 15.73
C ALA A 332 8.21 -4.95 16.97
N GLY A 333 8.81 -6.15 16.95
CA GLY A 333 9.66 -6.64 18.04
C GLY A 333 10.98 -5.88 18.14
N VAL A 334 11.58 -5.52 17.00
CA VAL A 334 12.79 -4.69 16.94
C VAL A 334 12.51 -3.31 17.52
N LEU A 335 11.48 -2.64 17.03
CA LEU A 335 11.09 -1.28 17.42
C LEU A 335 10.81 -1.20 18.92
N ALA A 336 10.10 -2.18 19.48
CA ALA A 336 9.76 -2.25 20.91
C ALA A 336 10.99 -2.23 21.84
N ARG A 337 12.18 -2.62 21.34
CA ARG A 337 13.46 -2.60 22.08
C ARG A 337 14.25 -1.30 21.89
N THR A 338 13.69 -0.30 21.22
CA THR A 338 14.34 0.98 20.93
C THR A 338 13.59 2.16 21.55
N PRO A 339 14.24 3.32 21.75
CA PRO A 339 13.55 4.54 22.18
C PRO A 339 12.41 4.97 21.24
N ALA A 340 12.50 4.62 19.95
CA ALA A 340 11.51 4.95 18.94
C ALA A 340 10.15 4.25 19.17
N ALA A 341 10.07 3.23 20.05
CA ALA A 341 8.81 2.63 20.47
C ALA A 341 7.83 3.64 21.11
N ARG A 342 8.33 4.73 21.67
CA ARG A 342 7.54 5.80 22.30
C ARG A 342 7.20 6.94 21.33
N SER A 343 7.65 6.84 20.09
CA SER A 343 7.37 7.82 19.04
C SER A 343 5.89 7.81 18.65
N VAL A 344 5.37 8.97 18.24
CA VAL A 344 4.05 9.06 17.60
C VAL A 344 3.96 8.24 16.31
N TYR A 345 5.11 7.93 15.71
CA TYR A 345 5.22 7.12 14.49
C TYR A 345 5.31 5.61 14.77
N ALA A 346 5.35 5.17 16.03
CA ALA A 346 5.62 3.78 16.35
C ALA A 346 4.53 2.83 15.81
N SER A 347 3.25 3.22 15.91
CA SER A 347 2.13 2.40 15.43
C SER A 347 2.09 2.30 13.91
N THR A 348 2.43 3.37 13.19
CA THR A 348 2.45 3.40 11.73
C THR A 348 3.71 2.76 11.15
N GLY A 349 4.79 2.73 11.94
CA GLY A 349 6.10 2.25 11.54
C GLY A 349 6.16 0.80 11.08
N PHE A 350 5.31 -0.09 11.60
CA PHE A 350 5.31 -1.53 11.24
C PHE A 350 3.94 -2.07 10.80
N SER A 351 2.90 -1.24 10.79
CA SER A 351 1.55 -1.68 10.42
C SER A 351 1.49 -2.10 8.95
N CYS A 352 0.93 -3.29 8.68
CA CYS A 352 0.86 -3.81 7.32
C CYS A 352 0.04 -2.91 6.39
N SER A 353 -1.07 -2.33 6.87
CA SER A 353 -1.89 -1.41 6.07
C SER A 353 -1.14 -0.13 5.69
N VAL A 354 -0.21 0.31 6.53
CA VAL A 354 0.62 1.49 6.26
C VAL A 354 1.68 1.18 5.20
N THR A 355 2.13 -0.06 5.04
CA THR A 355 3.12 -0.41 4.00
C THR A 355 2.64 -0.05 2.59
N CYS A 356 1.41 -0.43 2.20
CA CYS A 356 0.85 0.01 0.92
C CYS A 356 0.36 1.46 0.96
N GLY A 357 -0.29 1.87 2.07
CA GLY A 357 -0.85 3.20 2.23
C GLY A 357 0.18 4.32 2.15
N ARG A 358 1.40 4.09 2.65
CA ARG A 358 2.49 5.06 2.61
C ARG A 358 3.01 5.30 1.20
N VAL A 359 3.01 4.27 0.34
CA VAL A 359 3.34 4.45 -1.09
C VAL A 359 2.28 5.31 -1.76
N SER A 360 1.00 5.01 -1.55
CA SER A 360 -0.09 5.83 -2.09
C SER A 360 -0.05 7.26 -1.57
N PHE A 361 0.16 7.45 -0.27
CA PHE A 361 0.25 8.76 0.37
C PHE A 361 1.44 9.57 -0.16
N ALA A 362 2.65 9.03 -0.11
CA ALA A 362 3.87 9.76 -0.48
C ALA A 362 3.95 10.09 -1.98
N LEU A 363 3.25 9.34 -2.83
CA LEU A 363 3.21 9.56 -4.28
C LEU A 363 1.89 10.19 -4.77
N GLY A 364 0.92 10.42 -3.89
CA GLY A 364 -0.37 11.04 -4.22
C GLY A 364 -1.32 10.14 -5.03
N LEU A 365 -1.23 8.81 -4.90
CA LEU A 365 -2.00 7.85 -5.68
C LEU A 365 -3.42 7.67 -5.10
N GLN A 366 -4.42 7.59 -5.98
CA GLN A 366 -5.84 7.51 -5.61
C GLN A 366 -6.52 6.19 -5.99
N GLY A 367 -5.76 5.21 -6.51
CA GLY A 367 -6.30 3.87 -6.80
C GLY A 367 -6.47 3.00 -5.56
N ALA A 368 -7.05 1.81 -5.76
CA ALA A 368 -7.23 0.82 -4.70
C ALA A 368 -5.90 0.50 -4.01
N CYS A 369 -5.91 0.43 -2.67
CA CYS A 369 -4.71 0.31 -1.86
C CYS A 369 -4.87 -0.82 -0.84
N ALA A 370 -4.14 -1.92 -1.01
CA ALA A 370 -4.31 -3.11 -0.19
C ALA A 370 -2.99 -3.83 0.11
N SER A 371 -2.89 -4.32 1.34
CA SER A 371 -1.85 -5.25 1.76
C SER A 371 -2.45 -6.64 1.88
N VAL A 372 -1.79 -7.62 1.26
CA VAL A 372 -2.30 -8.99 1.10
C VAL A 372 -1.40 -9.92 1.90
N ASP A 373 -2.00 -10.66 2.83
CA ASP A 373 -1.34 -11.76 3.53
C ASP A 373 -1.99 -13.09 3.15
N THR A 374 -1.32 -13.80 2.25
CA THR A 374 -1.57 -15.23 1.99
C THR A 374 -0.26 -16.00 2.16
N ALA A 375 0.56 -15.54 3.11
CA ALA A 375 1.93 -16.02 3.36
C ALA A 375 2.74 -16.10 2.05
N CYS A 376 3.33 -17.25 1.71
CA CYS A 376 4.29 -17.33 0.59
C CYS A 376 3.71 -17.10 -0.81
N SER A 377 2.38 -17.04 -0.97
CA SER A 377 1.74 -16.68 -2.24
C SER A 377 1.35 -15.20 -2.34
N ALA A 378 1.53 -14.42 -1.27
CA ALA A 378 0.99 -13.07 -1.12
C ALA A 378 1.28 -12.13 -2.29
N SER A 379 2.52 -12.10 -2.79
CA SER A 379 2.88 -11.21 -3.91
C SER A 379 2.24 -11.58 -5.24
N LEU A 380 1.97 -12.88 -5.52
CA LEU A 380 1.18 -13.26 -6.70
C LEU A 380 -0.30 -13.00 -6.51
N VAL A 381 -0.84 -13.14 -5.30
CA VAL A 381 -2.24 -12.74 -5.03
C VAL A 381 -2.40 -11.23 -5.18
N ALA A 382 -1.46 -10.43 -4.67
CA ALA A 382 -1.43 -8.99 -4.88
C ALA A 382 -1.31 -8.62 -6.38
N HIS A 383 -0.49 -9.36 -7.13
CA HIS A 383 -0.40 -9.19 -8.58
C HIS A 383 -1.70 -9.58 -9.30
N HIS A 384 -2.35 -10.68 -8.92
CA HIS A 384 -3.65 -11.08 -9.43
C HIS A 384 -4.70 -9.98 -9.21
N THR A 385 -4.78 -9.41 -8.01
CA THR A 385 -5.68 -8.28 -7.72
C THR A 385 -5.38 -7.07 -8.60
N SER A 386 -4.11 -6.76 -8.83
CA SER A 386 -3.69 -5.67 -9.73
C SER A 386 -4.12 -5.93 -11.18
N VAL A 387 -3.92 -7.16 -11.68
CA VAL A 387 -4.35 -7.59 -13.02
C VAL A 387 -5.86 -7.44 -13.18
N ARG A 388 -6.65 -7.90 -12.20
CA ARG A 388 -8.11 -7.79 -12.25
C ARG A 388 -8.59 -6.35 -12.16
N GLY A 389 -7.99 -5.52 -11.31
CA GLY A 389 -8.32 -4.09 -11.22
C GLY A 389 -8.07 -3.36 -12.54
N LEU A 390 -6.95 -3.66 -13.22
CA LEU A 390 -6.66 -3.13 -14.55
C LEU A 390 -7.67 -3.61 -15.60
N GLN A 391 -7.92 -4.92 -15.66
CA GLN A 391 -8.88 -5.52 -16.61
C GLN A 391 -10.30 -4.99 -16.45
N ARG A 392 -10.69 -4.64 -15.22
CA ARG A 392 -11.98 -3.99 -14.88
C ARG A 392 -11.97 -2.48 -15.04
N ARG A 393 -10.82 -1.89 -15.42
CA ARG A 393 -10.60 -0.44 -15.54
C ARG A 393 -10.89 0.32 -14.23
N GLU A 394 -10.69 -0.33 -13.09
CA GLU A 394 -10.73 0.29 -11.75
C GLU A 394 -9.50 1.19 -11.51
N CYS A 395 -8.45 1.03 -12.33
CA CYS A 395 -7.25 1.85 -12.32
C CYS A 395 -6.62 1.92 -13.72
N ASP A 396 -5.82 2.97 -13.97
CA ASP A 396 -5.10 3.16 -15.24
C ASP A 396 -3.71 2.51 -15.23
N ALA A 397 -3.15 2.33 -14.04
CA ALA A 397 -1.93 1.60 -13.76
C ALA A 397 -2.05 0.91 -12.40
N ALA A 398 -1.22 -0.11 -12.17
CA ALA A 398 -1.15 -0.77 -10.87
C ALA A 398 0.30 -1.04 -10.47
N LEU A 399 0.61 -0.90 -9.19
CA LEU A 399 1.86 -1.30 -8.57
C LEU A 399 1.62 -2.58 -7.76
N SER A 400 2.13 -3.69 -8.26
CA SER A 400 2.18 -4.96 -7.52
C SER A 400 3.54 -5.08 -6.83
N ALA A 401 3.57 -5.37 -5.54
CA ALA A 401 4.82 -5.54 -4.82
C ALA A 401 4.80 -6.76 -3.88
N GLY A 402 5.99 -7.22 -3.53
CA GLY A 402 6.23 -8.30 -2.59
C GLY A 402 7.40 -7.96 -1.70
N VAL A 403 7.19 -7.93 -0.38
CA VAL A 403 8.20 -7.47 0.58
C VAL A 403 8.42 -8.50 1.67
N ASN A 404 9.69 -8.79 1.97
CA ASN A 404 10.06 -9.62 3.10
C ASN A 404 11.43 -9.23 3.65
N MET A 405 11.52 -9.08 4.97
CA MET A 405 12.80 -8.91 5.68
C MET A 405 12.93 -9.84 6.89
N ILE A 406 14.16 -10.20 7.22
CA ILE A 406 14.52 -11.12 8.29
C ILE A 406 15.18 -10.27 9.39
N LEU A 407 14.41 -9.90 10.41
CA LEU A 407 14.75 -8.87 11.40
C LEU A 407 14.69 -9.39 12.85
N ASP A 408 13.95 -10.45 13.15
CA ASP A 408 13.83 -11.01 14.50
C ASP A 408 14.22 -12.50 14.58
N PRO A 409 15.18 -12.88 15.44
CA PRO A 409 15.57 -14.28 15.64
C PRO A 409 14.43 -15.17 16.16
N ALA A 410 13.42 -14.61 16.83
CA ALA A 410 12.29 -15.37 17.34
C ALA A 410 11.50 -16.06 16.22
N THR A 411 11.23 -15.35 15.11
CA THR A 411 10.55 -15.94 13.94
C THR A 411 11.39 -17.05 13.31
N MET A 412 12.70 -16.84 13.20
CA MET A 412 13.62 -17.87 12.70
C MET A 412 13.59 -19.14 13.56
N ARG A 413 13.62 -18.99 14.90
CA ARG A 413 13.50 -20.12 15.83
C ARG A 413 12.15 -20.82 15.73
N GLY A 414 11.06 -20.07 15.57
CA GLY A 414 9.72 -20.62 15.36
C GLY A 414 9.67 -21.50 14.10
N ASN A 415 10.18 -21.00 12.97
CA ASN A 415 10.23 -21.74 11.71
C ASN A 415 11.15 -22.98 11.79
N ALA A 416 12.26 -22.88 12.52
CA ALA A 416 13.15 -24.01 12.77
C ALA A 416 12.48 -25.10 13.62
N THR A 417 11.77 -24.71 14.69
CA THR A 417 11.03 -25.61 15.58
C THR A 417 9.89 -26.31 14.83
N ALA A 418 9.21 -25.60 13.93
CA ALA A 418 8.18 -26.16 13.05
C ALA A 418 8.73 -27.06 11.94
N GLY A 419 10.06 -27.16 11.78
CA GLY A 419 10.71 -27.97 10.74
C GLY A 419 10.60 -27.41 9.32
N PHE A 420 10.25 -26.12 9.16
CA PHE A 420 10.09 -25.49 7.85
C PHE A 420 11.43 -25.17 7.17
N THR A 421 12.42 -24.72 7.95
CA THR A 421 13.72 -24.29 7.42
C THR A 421 14.72 -25.44 7.32
N SER A 422 15.59 -25.44 6.31
CA SER A 422 16.59 -26.48 6.05
C SER A 422 17.69 -26.55 7.12
N VAL A 423 18.11 -27.75 7.52
CA VAL A 423 19.29 -27.97 8.39
C VAL A 423 20.57 -27.45 7.70
N ARG A 424 20.63 -27.58 6.37
CA ARG A 424 21.75 -27.16 5.53
C ARG A 424 21.70 -25.68 5.13
N GLY A 425 20.63 -24.99 5.52
CA GLY A 425 20.45 -23.57 5.24
C GLY A 425 20.30 -23.25 3.76
N ARG A 426 19.77 -24.19 2.95
CA ARG A 426 19.57 -24.03 1.50
C ARG A 426 18.25 -24.65 1.06
N SER A 427 17.63 -24.10 0.02
CA SER A 427 16.53 -24.76 -0.69
C SER A 427 17.07 -25.71 -1.76
N HIS A 428 17.12 -27.00 -1.43
CA HIS A 428 17.56 -28.06 -2.32
C HIS A 428 16.43 -28.51 -3.26
N THR A 429 15.91 -27.58 -4.06
CA THR A 429 14.74 -27.78 -4.94
C THR A 429 14.91 -29.00 -5.86
N PHE A 430 13.97 -29.95 -5.77
CA PHE A 430 13.92 -31.24 -6.46
C PHE A 430 15.12 -32.18 -6.21
N ASP A 431 16.06 -31.83 -5.34
CA ASP A 431 17.24 -32.63 -5.05
C ASP A 431 16.98 -33.62 -3.91
N VAL A 432 17.69 -34.75 -3.88
CA VAL A 432 17.59 -35.75 -2.81
C VAL A 432 17.89 -35.18 -1.41
N ARG A 433 18.62 -34.06 -1.33
CA ARG A 433 18.95 -33.36 -0.09
C ARG A 433 17.85 -32.40 0.40
N ALA A 434 16.69 -32.35 -0.26
CA ALA A 434 15.54 -31.54 0.13
C ALA A 434 15.07 -31.83 1.57
N ASP A 435 15.32 -30.92 2.50
CA ASP A 435 15.00 -31.04 3.94
C ASP A 435 14.32 -29.79 4.54
N GLY A 436 13.89 -28.85 3.69
CA GLY A 436 13.34 -27.55 4.06
C GLY A 436 13.82 -26.42 3.16
N TYR A 437 13.40 -25.19 3.45
CA TYR A 437 13.87 -24.00 2.72
C TYR A 437 14.85 -23.15 3.54
N ALA A 438 15.65 -22.31 2.90
CA ALA A 438 16.33 -21.21 3.59
C ALA A 438 15.46 -19.95 3.50
N ARG A 439 15.34 -19.13 4.56
CA ARG A 439 14.66 -17.84 4.43
C ARG A 439 15.48 -16.88 3.57
N GLY A 440 14.81 -16.00 2.83
CA GLY A 440 15.44 -14.93 2.05
C GLY A 440 14.69 -13.61 2.20
N GLU A 441 15.38 -12.49 1.99
CA GLU A 441 14.79 -11.16 1.96
C GLU A 441 14.52 -10.72 0.51
N ALA A 442 13.46 -9.96 0.27
CA ALA A 442 13.17 -9.37 -1.04
C ALA A 442 12.35 -8.08 -0.92
N ILE A 443 12.59 -7.14 -1.84
CA ILE A 443 11.71 -5.97 -2.08
C ILE A 443 11.53 -5.85 -3.59
N ASP A 444 10.51 -6.52 -4.11
CA ASP A 444 10.24 -6.61 -5.53
C ASP A 444 8.97 -5.84 -5.87
N ALA A 445 9.01 -5.03 -6.93
CA ALA A 445 7.93 -4.15 -7.36
C ALA A 445 7.78 -4.15 -8.87
N VAL A 446 6.53 -4.19 -9.34
CA VAL A 446 6.16 -4.26 -10.75
C VAL A 446 5.03 -3.27 -11.02
N ALA A 447 5.29 -2.30 -11.90
CA ALA A 447 4.29 -1.41 -12.45
C ALA A 447 3.63 -2.05 -13.68
N CYS A 448 2.30 -2.10 -13.68
CA CYS A 448 1.47 -2.81 -14.63
C CYS A 448 0.50 -1.86 -15.35
N ARG A 449 0.23 -2.09 -16.63
CA ARG A 449 -0.73 -1.33 -17.46
C ARG A 449 -1.39 -2.23 -18.52
N LEU A 450 -2.57 -1.88 -19.04
CA LEU A 450 -3.24 -2.65 -20.09
C LEU A 450 -2.59 -2.51 -21.49
N GLU A 451 -1.99 -1.36 -21.78
CA GLU A 451 -1.45 -1.09 -23.12
C GLU A 451 -0.09 -0.39 -23.02
N VAL A 452 1.01 -1.14 -23.18
CA VAL A 452 2.35 -0.56 -23.43
C VAL A 452 3.25 -1.50 -24.25
N GLY A 453 3.54 -1.13 -25.50
CA GLY A 453 4.80 -1.44 -26.20
C GLY A 453 5.21 -2.91 -26.40
N ARG A 454 6.53 -3.17 -26.24
CA ARG A 454 7.18 -4.49 -26.32
C ARG A 454 7.72 -4.84 -24.94
N GLY A 455 7.53 -6.08 -24.47
CA GLY A 455 7.79 -6.47 -23.08
C GLY A 455 7.16 -7.81 -22.71
N VAL A 456 7.07 -8.09 -21.41
CA VAL A 456 6.41 -9.29 -20.86
C VAL A 456 5.01 -8.93 -20.41
N THR A 457 4.05 -9.80 -20.71
CA THR A 457 2.65 -9.66 -20.29
C THR A 457 2.23 -10.78 -19.35
N THR A 458 1.29 -10.47 -18.47
CA THR A 458 0.51 -11.47 -17.75
C THR A 458 -0.70 -11.84 -18.61
N ALA A 459 -0.62 -13.00 -19.26
CA ALA A 459 -1.70 -13.51 -20.13
C ALA A 459 -2.89 -14.03 -19.33
N GLY A 460 -2.65 -14.63 -18.16
CA GLY A 460 -3.69 -15.10 -17.25
C GLY A 460 -3.14 -15.40 -15.86
N SER A 461 -4.02 -15.44 -14.87
CA SER A 461 -3.67 -15.72 -13.47
C SER A 461 -4.82 -16.36 -12.70
N ALA A 462 -4.51 -17.22 -11.74
CA ALA A 462 -5.51 -17.85 -10.89
C ALA A 462 -5.07 -17.98 -9.43
N VAL A 463 -6.02 -17.82 -8.52
CA VAL A 463 -5.84 -18.01 -7.08
C VAL A 463 -6.85 -19.04 -6.58
N ARG A 464 -6.39 -20.03 -5.81
CA ARG A 464 -7.23 -21.09 -5.21
C ARG A 464 -6.77 -21.47 -3.82
N GLN A 465 -7.58 -22.28 -3.14
CA GLN A 465 -7.29 -22.88 -1.84
C GLN A 465 -7.33 -24.41 -1.94
N ASP A 466 -6.49 -25.08 -1.14
CA ASP A 466 -6.42 -26.54 -1.03
C ASP A 466 -7.70 -27.14 -0.46
N GLY A 467 -8.43 -26.36 0.34
CA GLY A 467 -9.57 -26.86 1.10
C GLY A 467 -9.11 -27.83 2.19
N ARG A 468 -9.92 -28.87 2.45
CA ARG A 468 -9.57 -29.89 3.45
C ARG A 468 -8.50 -30.84 2.88
N SER A 469 -7.31 -30.81 3.48
CA SER A 469 -6.16 -31.64 3.13
C SER A 469 -5.68 -32.48 4.33
N ALA A 470 -4.60 -33.25 4.15
CA ALA A 470 -4.05 -34.14 5.17
C ALA A 470 -3.63 -33.42 6.48
N SER A 471 -3.23 -32.16 6.38
CA SER A 471 -3.09 -31.22 7.51
C SER A 471 -3.23 -29.79 6.98
N LEU A 472 -3.31 -28.80 7.87
CA LEU A 472 -3.45 -27.38 7.49
C LEU A 472 -2.27 -26.89 6.62
N THR A 473 -1.08 -27.44 6.82
CA THR A 473 0.15 -27.04 6.13
C THR A 473 0.62 -28.04 5.07
N ALA A 474 -0.03 -29.20 4.95
CA ALA A 474 0.30 -30.19 3.93
C ALA A 474 -0.21 -29.73 2.55
N PRO A 475 0.65 -29.73 1.52
CA PRO A 475 0.25 -29.32 0.17
C PRO A 475 -0.66 -30.35 -0.50
N ASN A 476 -1.55 -29.89 -1.40
CA ASN A 476 -2.44 -30.76 -2.15
C ASN A 476 -2.15 -30.76 -3.67
N GLY A 477 -1.72 -31.89 -4.22
CA GLY A 477 -1.37 -32.02 -5.64
C GLY A 477 -2.55 -31.81 -6.60
N GLN A 478 -3.77 -32.21 -6.21
CA GLN A 478 -4.96 -32.02 -7.06
C GLN A 478 -5.38 -30.55 -7.10
N ALA A 479 -5.29 -29.84 -5.98
CA ALA A 479 -5.53 -28.41 -5.94
C ALA A 479 -4.49 -27.63 -6.76
N GLN A 480 -3.20 -28.02 -6.69
CA GLN A 480 -2.13 -27.47 -7.53
C GLN A 480 -2.37 -27.71 -9.03
N ARG A 481 -2.85 -28.91 -9.40
CA ARG A 481 -3.27 -29.16 -10.78
C ARG A 481 -4.45 -28.25 -11.16
N GLY A 482 -5.44 -28.11 -10.28
CA GLY A 482 -6.63 -27.31 -10.53
C GLY A 482 -6.32 -25.82 -10.75
N VAL A 483 -5.42 -25.23 -9.96
CA VAL A 483 -5.02 -23.82 -10.13
C VAL A 483 -4.14 -23.61 -11.36
N LEU A 484 -3.25 -24.55 -11.69
CA LEU A 484 -2.51 -24.57 -12.97
C LEU A 484 -3.50 -24.56 -14.15
N VAL A 485 -4.44 -25.51 -14.18
CA VAL A 485 -5.45 -25.57 -15.26
C VAL A 485 -6.27 -24.28 -15.34
N ALA A 486 -6.63 -23.68 -14.21
CA ALA A 486 -7.37 -22.44 -14.16
C ALA A 486 -6.60 -21.24 -14.74
N ALA A 487 -5.32 -21.09 -14.39
CA ALA A 487 -4.49 -19.99 -14.90
C ALA A 487 -4.28 -20.10 -16.43
N TRP A 488 -4.13 -21.32 -16.96
CA TRP A 488 -4.02 -21.53 -18.40
C TRP A 488 -5.34 -21.29 -19.13
N ALA A 489 -6.47 -21.69 -18.51
CA ALA A 489 -7.79 -21.40 -19.05
C ALA A 489 -8.07 -19.88 -19.08
N ASP A 490 -7.70 -19.16 -18.02
CA ASP A 490 -7.76 -17.70 -17.95
C ASP A 490 -6.88 -17.05 -19.03
N ALA A 491 -5.69 -17.58 -19.26
CA ALA A 491 -4.80 -17.16 -20.35
C ALA A 491 -5.28 -17.56 -21.76
N ARG A 492 -6.32 -18.40 -21.87
CA ARG A 492 -6.79 -18.99 -23.13
C ARG A 492 -5.69 -19.76 -23.89
N LEU A 493 -4.75 -20.36 -23.15
CA LEU A 493 -3.63 -21.11 -23.68
C LEU A 493 -3.81 -22.61 -23.48
N VAL A 494 -3.34 -23.41 -24.45
CA VAL A 494 -3.26 -24.87 -24.30
C VAL A 494 -1.90 -25.24 -23.69
N ALA A 495 -1.90 -25.79 -22.47
CA ALA A 495 -0.71 -25.97 -21.64
C ALA A 495 0.44 -26.73 -22.31
N ALA A 496 0.16 -27.89 -22.90
CA ALA A 496 1.17 -28.78 -23.48
C ALA A 496 1.90 -28.22 -24.72
N LYS A 497 1.42 -27.12 -25.32
CA LYS A 497 2.01 -26.55 -26.55
C LYS A 497 2.62 -25.16 -26.38
N SER A 498 2.46 -24.53 -25.21
CA SER A 498 2.64 -23.07 -25.08
C SER A 498 3.71 -22.63 -24.06
N ALA A 499 4.13 -23.50 -23.15
CA ALA A 499 5.13 -23.14 -22.12
C ALA A 499 6.55 -23.52 -22.56
N ALA A 500 7.50 -22.61 -22.42
CA ALA A 500 8.92 -22.90 -22.62
C ALA A 500 9.70 -23.00 -21.30
N ALA A 501 9.23 -22.31 -20.26
CA ALA A 501 9.78 -22.40 -18.92
C ALA A 501 8.68 -22.35 -17.85
N LEU A 502 8.94 -22.97 -16.70
CA LEU A 502 8.12 -22.87 -15.50
C LEU A 502 9.00 -22.59 -14.29
N GLU A 503 8.71 -21.50 -13.62
CA GLU A 503 9.26 -21.13 -12.33
C GLU A 503 8.41 -21.76 -11.23
N ALA A 504 8.89 -22.87 -10.69
CA ALA A 504 8.23 -23.62 -9.64
C ALA A 504 8.31 -22.89 -8.29
N HIS A 505 7.37 -23.20 -7.42
CA HIS A 505 7.47 -22.83 -6.02
C HIS A 505 8.70 -23.50 -5.41
N GLY A 506 8.90 -24.81 -5.61
CA GLY A 506 10.16 -25.49 -5.42
C GLY A 506 10.87 -25.20 -4.10
N THR A 507 10.22 -25.44 -2.97
CA THR A 507 10.76 -25.06 -1.65
C THR A 507 11.98 -25.86 -1.21
N GLY A 508 12.28 -26.99 -1.85
CA GLY A 508 13.33 -27.89 -1.37
C GLY A 508 12.84 -28.75 -0.21
N THR A 509 11.55 -29.10 -0.21
CA THR A 509 10.94 -29.94 0.84
C THR A 509 10.77 -31.38 0.36
N ALA A 510 11.06 -32.35 1.22
CA ALA A 510 10.99 -33.78 0.87
C ALA A 510 9.60 -34.22 0.36
N LEU A 511 8.52 -33.65 0.91
CA LEU A 511 7.14 -33.95 0.51
C LEU A 511 6.59 -33.00 -0.56
N GLY A 512 6.83 -31.69 -0.42
CA GLY A 512 6.22 -30.69 -1.29
C GLY A 512 6.77 -30.68 -2.70
N ASP A 513 8.06 -30.96 -2.89
CA ASP A 513 8.69 -30.96 -4.21
C ASP A 513 8.17 -32.11 -5.10
N PRO A 514 8.03 -33.37 -4.62
CA PRO A 514 7.35 -34.43 -5.38
C PRO A 514 5.88 -34.12 -5.73
N ILE A 515 5.13 -33.53 -4.80
CA ILE A 515 3.71 -33.19 -5.03
C ILE A 515 3.58 -32.14 -6.14
N GLU A 516 4.43 -31.12 -6.12
CA GLU A 516 4.48 -30.09 -7.16
C GLU A 516 4.95 -30.65 -8.50
N ALA A 517 6.00 -31.49 -8.50
CA ALA A 517 6.49 -32.16 -9.70
C ALA A 517 5.37 -32.98 -10.38
N GLY A 518 4.59 -33.72 -9.59
CA GLY A 518 3.45 -34.48 -10.09
C GLY A 518 2.35 -33.59 -10.67
N ALA A 519 2.01 -32.49 -10.00
CA ALA A 519 1.01 -31.54 -10.49
C ALA A 519 1.44 -30.85 -11.79
N VAL A 520 2.70 -30.43 -11.88
CA VAL A 520 3.29 -29.82 -13.07
C VAL A 520 3.30 -30.80 -14.24
N ALA A 521 3.79 -32.03 -14.03
CA ALA A 521 3.78 -33.07 -15.06
C ALA A 521 2.37 -33.39 -15.55
N ALA A 522 1.39 -33.45 -14.64
CA ALA A 522 -0.01 -33.72 -14.99
C ALA A 522 -0.68 -32.63 -15.83
N VAL A 523 -0.11 -31.42 -15.91
CA VAL A 523 -0.63 -30.30 -16.73
C VAL A 523 0.20 -30.10 -18.00
N LEU A 524 1.52 -30.15 -17.88
CA LEU A 524 2.42 -29.88 -19.01
C LEU A 524 2.57 -31.08 -19.96
N CYS A 525 2.41 -32.31 -19.46
CA CYS A 525 2.61 -33.53 -20.24
C CYS A 525 1.30 -34.24 -20.62
N ILE A 526 0.18 -33.51 -20.64
CA ILE A 526 -1.12 -34.05 -21.06
C ILE A 526 -1.01 -34.55 -22.52
N GLY A 527 -1.29 -35.84 -22.74
CA GLY A 527 -1.22 -36.47 -24.06
C GLY A 527 0.09 -37.20 -24.38
N GLU A 528 1.11 -37.12 -23.50
CA GLU A 528 2.36 -37.89 -23.65
C GLU A 528 2.24 -39.36 -23.16
N ALA A 529 1.09 -39.75 -22.61
CA ALA A 529 0.83 -41.07 -22.02
C ALA A 529 0.66 -42.22 -23.04
N SER A 530 0.79 -41.96 -24.35
CA SER A 530 0.64 -42.96 -25.42
C SER A 530 1.98 -43.44 -25.94
N GLY A 531 2.81 -44.06 -25.09
CA GLY A 531 3.85 -45.03 -25.49
C GLY A 531 4.96 -44.59 -26.46
N GLY A 532 5.10 -43.30 -26.79
CA GLY A 532 6.10 -42.78 -27.72
C GLY A 532 6.55 -41.38 -27.34
N TRP A 533 7.80 -41.05 -27.65
CA TRP A 533 8.34 -39.69 -27.49
C TRP A 533 7.50 -38.70 -28.29
N CYS A 534 6.73 -37.86 -27.62
CA CYS A 534 6.07 -36.73 -28.26
C CYS A 534 7.13 -35.66 -28.49
N GLY A 535 7.42 -35.34 -29.76
CA GLY A 535 8.39 -34.32 -30.19
C GLY A 535 7.99 -32.86 -29.85
N GLY A 536 7.41 -32.62 -28.67
CA GLY A 536 7.12 -31.28 -28.15
C GLY A 536 8.39 -30.53 -27.75
N ARG A 537 8.30 -29.19 -27.72
CA ARG A 537 9.42 -28.36 -27.25
C ARG A 537 9.65 -28.62 -25.75
N PRO A 538 10.90 -28.80 -25.31
CA PRO A 538 11.18 -29.07 -23.91
C PRO A 538 10.81 -27.88 -23.02
N VAL A 539 10.17 -28.14 -21.88
CA VAL A 539 9.84 -27.11 -20.88
C VAL A 539 10.88 -27.11 -19.76
N ALA A 540 11.57 -25.99 -19.58
CA ALA A 540 12.54 -25.87 -18.50
C ALA A 540 11.83 -25.58 -17.16
N VAL A 541 12.05 -26.42 -16.15
CA VAL A 541 11.51 -26.20 -14.80
C VAL A 541 12.65 -25.84 -13.85
N GLY A 542 12.47 -24.79 -13.06
CA GLY A 542 13.39 -24.48 -11.97
C GLY A 542 12.81 -23.54 -10.92
N SER A 543 13.62 -23.14 -9.95
CA SER A 543 13.19 -22.20 -8.90
C SER A 543 14.31 -21.27 -8.44
N LEU A 544 14.01 -19.99 -8.28
CA LEU A 544 14.89 -18.95 -7.75
C LEU A 544 15.25 -19.24 -6.29
N LYS A 545 14.43 -20.03 -5.57
CA LYS A 545 14.71 -20.37 -4.16
C LYS A 545 16.03 -21.10 -3.99
N ALA A 546 16.45 -21.88 -5.00
CA ALA A 546 17.76 -22.52 -5.03
C ALA A 546 18.94 -21.50 -5.04
N ASN A 547 18.70 -20.27 -5.47
CA ASN A 547 19.67 -19.18 -5.47
C ASN A 547 19.51 -18.27 -4.25
N ALA A 548 18.32 -17.69 -4.08
CA ALA A 548 18.04 -16.58 -3.16
C ALA A 548 17.41 -17.02 -1.83
N GLY A 549 17.10 -18.31 -1.68
CA GLY A 549 16.22 -18.80 -0.62
C GLY A 549 14.76 -18.43 -0.87
N HIS A 550 13.93 -18.79 0.08
CA HIS A 550 12.52 -18.49 0.09
C HIS A 550 12.27 -17.07 0.62
N THR A 551 11.91 -16.16 -0.27
CA THR A 551 11.59 -14.76 0.08
C THR A 551 10.18 -14.56 0.63
N GLU A 552 9.62 -15.62 1.22
CA GLU A 552 8.31 -15.68 1.89
C GLU A 552 7.20 -14.94 1.09
N PRO A 553 6.51 -13.88 1.56
CA PRO A 553 5.47 -13.24 0.77
C PRO A 553 5.98 -12.61 -0.54
N GLY A 554 7.27 -12.28 -0.64
CA GLY A 554 7.92 -11.78 -1.86
C GLY A 554 8.28 -12.86 -2.88
N ALA A 555 8.14 -14.15 -2.56
CA ALA A 555 8.62 -15.26 -3.39
C ALA A 555 8.03 -15.31 -4.80
N GLY A 556 6.85 -14.74 -4.97
CA GLY A 556 6.12 -14.79 -6.22
C GLY A 556 6.61 -13.85 -7.26
N LEU A 557 6.66 -12.57 -6.91
CA LEU A 557 7.23 -11.58 -7.79
C LEU A 557 8.71 -11.82 -8.01
N ALA A 558 9.46 -12.30 -7.01
CA ALA A 558 10.86 -12.71 -7.21
C ALA A 558 10.99 -13.75 -8.33
N GLY A 559 10.16 -14.81 -8.29
CA GLY A 559 10.10 -15.84 -9.32
C GLY A 559 9.61 -15.31 -10.68
N ALA A 560 8.56 -14.49 -10.69
CA ALA A 560 8.01 -13.88 -11.90
C ALA A 560 9.01 -12.96 -12.60
N LEU A 561 9.78 -12.18 -11.84
CA LEU A 561 10.83 -11.32 -12.37
C LEU A 561 11.98 -12.12 -12.94
N LYS A 562 12.42 -13.19 -12.27
CA LYS A 562 13.40 -14.13 -12.85
C LYS A 562 12.88 -14.69 -14.17
N LEU A 563 11.63 -15.13 -14.22
CA LEU A 563 11.04 -15.67 -15.43
C LEU A 563 10.96 -14.61 -16.55
N ALA A 564 10.48 -13.41 -16.26
CA ALA A 564 10.39 -12.31 -17.22
C ALA A 564 11.76 -12.00 -17.85
N VAL A 565 12.81 -12.00 -17.02
CA VAL A 565 14.21 -11.82 -17.44
C VAL A 565 14.69 -12.98 -18.32
N GLN A 566 14.34 -14.22 -17.99
CA GLN A 566 14.68 -15.40 -18.80
C GLN A 566 13.99 -15.38 -20.16
N LEU A 567 12.72 -14.98 -20.20
CA LEU A 567 11.94 -14.86 -21.44
C LEU A 567 12.51 -13.76 -22.35
N GLY A 568 12.81 -12.59 -21.78
CA GLY A 568 13.46 -11.50 -22.51
C GLY A 568 14.83 -11.87 -23.06
N GLY A 569 15.63 -12.61 -22.27
CA GLY A 569 16.96 -13.09 -22.68
C GLY A 569 16.97 -14.38 -23.50
N ARG A 570 15.82 -15.04 -23.70
CA ARG A 570 15.67 -16.35 -24.34
C ARG A 570 16.61 -17.43 -23.79
N ARG A 571 16.88 -17.39 -22.48
CA ARG A 571 17.79 -18.30 -21.76
C ARG A 571 17.17 -18.74 -20.44
N THR A 572 17.23 -20.03 -20.15
CA THR A 572 16.78 -20.63 -18.90
C THR A 572 17.93 -20.78 -17.90
N ALA A 573 17.75 -20.32 -16.67
CA ALA A 573 18.78 -20.42 -15.64
C ALA A 573 18.88 -21.85 -15.10
N PRO A 574 20.08 -22.30 -14.69
CA PRO A 574 20.24 -23.59 -14.04
C PRO A 574 19.59 -23.62 -12.65
N ASN A 575 19.20 -24.81 -12.22
CA ASN A 575 18.83 -25.13 -10.84
C ASN A 575 20.10 -25.18 -9.98
N ALA A 576 20.40 -24.06 -9.31
CA ALA A 576 21.67 -23.84 -8.60
C ALA A 576 22.06 -24.97 -7.63
N GLN A 577 21.09 -25.56 -6.93
CA GLN A 577 21.32 -26.58 -5.89
C GLN A 577 21.10 -28.02 -6.35
N LEU A 578 20.58 -28.26 -7.56
CA LEU A 578 20.28 -29.62 -8.04
C LEU A 578 21.57 -30.35 -8.44
N ARG A 579 21.81 -31.51 -7.85
CA ARG A 579 22.95 -32.41 -8.12
C ARG A 579 22.46 -33.84 -8.35
N VAL A 580 21.55 -34.31 -7.49
CA VAL A 580 20.95 -35.65 -7.58
C VAL A 580 19.45 -35.49 -7.41
N LEU A 581 18.69 -35.96 -8.39
CA LEU A 581 17.24 -35.84 -8.42
C LEU A 581 16.61 -36.64 -7.28
N ASN A 582 15.64 -36.03 -6.59
CA ASN A 582 14.87 -36.72 -5.55
C ASN A 582 14.13 -37.92 -6.19
N PRO A 583 14.28 -39.15 -5.66
CA PRO A 583 13.68 -40.35 -6.25
C PRO A 583 12.14 -40.32 -6.28
N HIS A 584 11.50 -39.50 -5.44
CA HIS A 584 10.05 -39.32 -5.44
C HIS A 584 9.56 -38.29 -6.47
N ALA A 585 10.42 -37.36 -6.90
CA ALA A 585 10.11 -36.38 -7.95
C ALA A 585 10.57 -36.86 -9.34
N GLY A 586 11.64 -37.65 -9.40
CA GLY A 586 12.26 -38.11 -10.65
C GLY A 586 11.32 -38.77 -11.65
N PRO A 587 10.43 -39.68 -11.24
CA PRO A 587 9.46 -40.32 -12.13
C PRO A 587 8.57 -39.31 -12.89
N CYS A 588 8.30 -38.13 -12.33
CA CYS A 588 7.50 -37.08 -12.99
C CYS A 588 8.23 -36.39 -14.15
N PHE A 589 9.55 -36.48 -14.20
CA PHE A 589 10.39 -35.84 -15.22
C PHE A 589 11.02 -36.85 -16.19
N HIS A 590 11.03 -38.13 -15.85
CA HIS A 590 11.58 -39.18 -16.69
C HIS A 590 10.70 -39.39 -17.93
N ARG A 591 11.32 -39.40 -19.11
CA ARG A 591 10.65 -39.61 -20.41
C ARG A 591 9.55 -38.59 -20.73
N THR A 592 9.57 -37.41 -20.10
CA THR A 592 8.71 -36.28 -20.44
C THR A 592 9.47 -35.20 -21.20
N SER A 593 8.73 -34.23 -21.75
CA SER A 593 9.27 -33.00 -22.31
C SER A 593 9.86 -32.05 -21.26
N ILE A 594 9.65 -32.28 -19.97
CA ILE A 594 10.19 -31.44 -18.90
C ILE A 594 11.71 -31.63 -18.76
N LYS A 595 12.45 -30.53 -18.59
CA LYS A 595 13.89 -30.51 -18.35
C LYS A 595 14.22 -29.69 -17.12
N LEU A 596 15.13 -30.20 -16.28
CA LEU A 596 15.69 -29.49 -15.15
C LEU A 596 17.09 -29.00 -15.53
N PRO A 597 17.25 -27.75 -16.01
CA PRO A 597 18.57 -27.25 -16.40
C PRO A 597 19.51 -27.26 -15.19
N VAL A 598 20.74 -27.75 -15.37
CA VAL A 598 21.81 -27.76 -14.36
C VAL A 598 23.11 -27.11 -14.85
N GLY A 599 23.12 -26.64 -16.10
CA GLY A 599 24.21 -25.89 -16.73
C GLY A 599 23.66 -24.80 -17.67
N PRO A 600 24.51 -23.99 -18.32
CA PRO A 600 24.07 -22.93 -19.22
C PRO A 600 23.30 -23.52 -20.44
N PRO A 601 22.15 -22.95 -20.81
CA PRO A 601 21.24 -23.54 -21.81
C PRO A 601 21.59 -23.16 -23.26
N PRO A 602 21.07 -23.89 -24.26
CA PRO A 602 20.98 -23.43 -25.64
C PRO A 602 19.94 -22.28 -25.81
N PRO A 603 20.08 -21.41 -26.84
CA PRO A 603 19.15 -20.31 -27.08
C PRO A 603 17.81 -20.79 -27.71
N ASN A 604 16.71 -20.08 -27.41
CA ASN A 604 15.40 -20.01 -28.12
C ASN A 604 14.16 -20.47 -27.31
N TYR A 605 13.56 -19.55 -26.55
CA TYR A 605 12.30 -19.78 -25.83
C TYR A 605 11.37 -18.57 -25.85
N CYS A 606 10.06 -18.80 -26.01
CA CYS A 606 8.98 -17.82 -25.83
C CYS A 606 7.91 -18.46 -24.93
N GLY A 607 7.46 -17.74 -23.89
CA GLY A 607 6.39 -18.16 -22.94
C GLY A 607 6.87 -18.88 -21.67
N GLY A 608 6.28 -18.57 -20.50
CA GLY A 608 6.52 -19.31 -19.27
C GLY A 608 5.49 -19.06 -18.17
N ALA A 609 5.50 -19.86 -17.11
CA ALA A 609 4.55 -19.78 -15.99
C ALA A 609 5.26 -19.73 -14.63
N VAL A 610 4.64 -19.14 -13.60
CA VAL A 610 5.15 -19.12 -12.22
C VAL A 610 4.13 -19.77 -11.29
N SER A 611 4.59 -20.55 -10.31
CA SER A 611 3.73 -21.21 -9.32
C SER A 611 4.17 -20.93 -7.89
N LEU A 612 3.22 -20.68 -6.97
CA LEU A 612 3.49 -20.57 -5.53
C LEU A 612 2.43 -21.22 -4.63
N ARG A 613 2.86 -21.57 -3.40
CA ARG A 613 2.00 -22.13 -2.35
C ARG A 613 2.37 -21.68 -0.93
N HIS A 614 1.40 -21.61 -0.03
CA HIS A 614 1.61 -21.70 1.43
C HIS A 614 0.30 -21.99 2.16
N ALA A 615 0.31 -22.87 3.17
CA ALA A 615 -0.80 -23.15 4.08
C ALA A 615 -2.18 -23.28 3.37
N GLY A 616 -2.21 -24.04 2.28
CA GLY A 616 -3.38 -24.26 1.44
C GLY A 616 -3.62 -23.23 0.33
N GLY A 617 -3.10 -22.01 0.43
CA GLY A 617 -3.27 -20.98 -0.61
C GLY A 617 -2.36 -21.21 -1.82
N HIS A 618 -2.92 -21.14 -3.01
CA HIS A 618 -2.21 -21.26 -4.29
C HIS A 618 -2.44 -20.04 -5.17
N ALA A 619 -1.35 -19.54 -5.77
CA ALA A 619 -1.41 -18.52 -6.80
C ALA A 619 -0.49 -18.91 -7.97
N GLN A 620 -0.97 -18.69 -9.18
CA GLN A 620 -0.31 -18.95 -10.46
C GLN A 620 -0.41 -17.70 -11.33
#